data_AF-A0A4V6AN51-F1
#
_entry.id   AF-A0A4V6AN51-F1
#
_cell.length_a   1.000
_cell.length_b   1.000
_cell.length_c   1.000
_cell.angle_alpha   90.00
_cell.angle_beta   90.00
_cell.angle_gamma   90.00
#
_symmetry.space_group_name_H-M   'P 1'
#
loop_
_entity.id
_entity.type
_entity.pdbx_description
1 polymer ?
#
loop_
_entity_poly.entity_id
_entity_poly.type
_entity_poly.pdbx_seq_one_letter_code
_entity_poly.pdbx_strand_id
1 'polypeptide(L)'
;MVGEQFVVPNYLNQSTVEEVQCGSPVSLPCRSFCEVLRDSCWTLLDEGRLPVECHTLPDEEDDGYQCLSVRNRKEDSGVSLLQLIGDPPPSEITQVYGPDNSPGYVFGPDANTGQLARAHLPSPFYRDFALIFNLKPTSDRGGVIFSVTDASQQIMYVGVKLSAVVGGSQNVILYYTEPDSQHSY
;
A
#
# COMPACT_ATOMS: atom_id res chain seq x y z
N MET A 1 33.72 -9.76 17.54
CA MET A 1 34.25 -8.70 18.41
C MET A 1 33.23 -7.58 18.41
N VAL A 2 32.82 -7.20 19.63
CA VAL A 2 32.30 -5.89 20.07
C VAL A 2 31.16 -5.27 19.26
N GLY A 3 30.01 -5.11 19.91
CA GLY A 3 28.85 -4.41 19.38
C GLY A 3 29.00 -2.89 19.45
N GLU A 4 28.10 -2.20 18.75
CA GLU A 4 27.81 -0.81 19.01
C GLU A 4 26.30 -0.65 19.26
N GLN A 5 26.05 -0.04 20.41
CA GLN A 5 24.75 0.34 20.93
C GLN A 5 24.40 1.69 20.32
N PHE A 6 23.33 1.77 19.54
CA PHE A 6 22.78 3.05 19.10
C PHE A 6 21.74 3.52 20.11
N VAL A 7 22.12 4.53 20.87
CA VAL A 7 21.22 5.35 21.69
C VAL A 7 20.56 6.34 20.75
N VAL A 8 19.23 6.33 20.68
CA VAL A 8 18.46 7.39 19.99
C VAL A 8 18.20 8.49 21.02
N PRO A 9 18.76 9.70 20.87
CA PRO A 9 18.42 10.82 21.73
C PRO A 9 16.98 11.24 21.46
N ASN A 10 16.19 11.28 22.54
CA ASN A 10 14.86 11.85 22.54
C ASN A 10 15.01 13.38 22.64
N TYR A 11 14.90 14.09 21.51
CA TYR A 11 14.74 15.55 21.48
C TYR A 11 13.59 15.92 20.55
N LEU A 12 12.37 15.78 21.07
CA LEU A 12 11.27 16.65 20.67
C LEU A 12 11.56 18.02 21.30
N ASN A 13 11.98 19.00 20.49
CA ASN A 13 11.81 20.38 20.89
C ASN A 13 11.46 21.26 19.68
N GLN A 14 10.26 21.83 19.77
CA GLN A 14 9.75 23.03 19.10
C GLN A 14 9.67 23.00 17.58
N SER A 15 8.55 22.48 17.07
CA SER A 15 7.93 23.06 15.90
C SER A 15 7.35 24.42 16.31
N THR A 16 7.91 25.50 15.76
CA THR A 16 7.15 26.74 15.61
C THR A 16 5.88 26.41 14.84
N VAL A 17 4.73 26.70 15.44
CA VAL A 17 3.47 26.74 14.69
C VAL A 17 3.57 27.96 13.79
N GLU A 18 4.11 27.80 12.59
CA GLU A 18 3.66 28.64 11.50
C GLU A 18 2.26 28.16 11.15
N GLU A 19 1.30 29.08 11.25
CA GLU A 19 -0.04 28.88 10.73
C GLU A 19 0.08 28.43 9.28
N VAL A 20 -0.27 27.18 8.99
CA VAL A 20 -0.54 26.75 7.62
C VAL A 20 -1.80 27.50 7.22
N GLN A 21 -1.60 28.65 6.59
CA GLN A 21 -2.67 29.41 5.98
C GLN A 21 -3.26 28.53 4.89
N CYS A 22 -4.46 27.99 5.13
CA CYS A 22 -5.27 27.29 4.13
C CYS A 22 -5.69 28.28 3.02
N GLY A 23 -4.74 28.59 2.15
CA GLY A 23 -4.92 29.40 0.95
C GLY A 23 -4.88 28.52 -0.29
N SER A 24 -5.80 27.56 -0.39
CA SER A 24 -6.13 26.91 -1.67
C SER A 24 -7.61 27.15 -1.96
N PRO A 25 -7.99 27.49 -3.20
CA PRO A 25 -9.39 27.73 -3.53
C PRO A 25 -10.21 26.50 -3.13
N VAL A 26 -11.32 26.71 -2.43
CA VAL A 26 -12.27 25.66 -2.06
C VAL A 26 -12.88 25.13 -3.36
N SER A 27 -12.24 24.13 -3.96
CA SER A 27 -12.76 23.46 -5.15
C SER A 27 -13.88 22.52 -4.74
N LEU A 28 -15.10 22.81 -5.20
CA LEU A 28 -16.27 21.98 -4.95
C LEU A 28 -16.09 20.58 -5.57
N PRO A 29 -16.65 19.52 -4.97
CA PRO A 29 -16.66 18.20 -5.58
C PRO A 29 -17.54 18.20 -6.84
N CYS A 30 -17.14 17.43 -7.85
CA CYS A 30 -17.94 17.21 -9.05
C CYS A 30 -19.17 16.35 -8.73
N ARG A 31 -20.18 16.37 -9.61
CA ARG A 31 -21.31 15.43 -9.56
C ARG A 31 -20.85 13.98 -9.44
N SER A 32 -19.84 13.59 -10.23
CA SER A 32 -19.26 12.24 -10.25
C SER A 32 -18.76 11.78 -8.87
N PHE A 33 -18.18 12.67 -8.06
CA PHE A 33 -17.72 12.38 -6.70
C PHE A 33 -18.87 11.94 -5.79
N CYS A 34 -19.97 12.70 -5.79
CA CYS A 34 -21.15 12.42 -4.97
C CYS A 34 -21.86 11.14 -5.42
N GLU A 35 -21.91 10.91 -6.73
CA GLU A 35 -22.47 9.69 -7.29
C GLU A 35 -21.66 8.45 -6.91
N VAL A 36 -20.33 8.55 -6.86
CA VAL A 36 -19.43 7.46 -6.40
C VAL A 36 -19.63 7.16 -4.91
N LEU A 37 -19.78 8.16 -4.06
CA LEU A 37 -20.02 7.92 -2.62
C LEU A 37 -21.40 7.30 -2.32
N ARG A 38 -22.33 7.38 -3.28
CA ARG A 38 -23.68 6.80 -3.19
C ARG A 38 -23.70 5.30 -3.51
N ASP A 39 -22.59 4.59 -3.33
CA ASP A 39 -22.57 3.14 -3.48
C ASP A 39 -23.24 2.46 -2.28
N SER A 40 -24.22 1.61 -2.62
CA SER A 40 -25.11 0.67 -1.91
C SER A 40 -25.08 0.48 -0.37
N CYS A 41 -23.98 0.81 0.33
CA CYS A 41 -23.92 0.85 1.78
C CYS A 41 -24.44 2.17 2.37
N TRP A 42 -24.40 3.28 1.61
CA TRP A 42 -24.86 4.58 2.13
C TRP A 42 -26.36 4.61 2.44
N THR A 43 -27.15 3.82 1.71
CA THR A 43 -28.58 3.61 1.95
C THR A 43 -28.90 2.81 3.22
N LEU A 44 -27.90 2.19 3.84
CA LEU A 44 -28.05 1.37 5.07
C LEU A 44 -27.65 2.13 6.35
N LEU A 45 -27.05 3.31 6.22
CA LEU A 45 -26.74 4.18 7.36
C LEU A 45 -27.94 5.08 7.64
N ASP A 46 -28.41 5.00 8.88
CA ASP A 46 -29.66 5.56 9.40
C ASP A 46 -29.92 7.02 8.98
N GLU A 47 -31.12 7.29 8.46
CA GLU A 47 -31.60 8.56 7.87
C GLU A 47 -30.77 9.16 6.72
N GLY A 48 -30.11 8.31 5.93
CA GLY A 48 -29.18 8.64 4.84
C GLY A 48 -29.70 9.54 3.69
N ARG A 49 -29.74 10.86 3.94
CA ARG A 49 -29.62 11.87 2.88
C ARG A 49 -28.21 12.46 2.91
N LEU A 50 -27.57 12.52 1.75
CA LEU A 50 -26.32 13.26 1.61
C LEU A 50 -26.58 14.74 1.98
N PRO A 51 -25.61 15.43 2.63
CA PRO A 51 -25.75 16.86 2.95
C PRO A 51 -26.09 17.75 1.76
N VAL A 52 -25.81 17.27 0.54
CA VAL A 52 -26.12 17.89 -0.74
C VAL A 52 -26.68 16.85 -1.71
N GLU A 53 -27.63 17.24 -2.56
CA GLU A 53 -28.13 16.38 -3.63
C GLU A 53 -27.14 16.41 -4.80
N CYS A 54 -26.65 15.26 -5.27
CA CYS A 54 -25.54 15.22 -6.24
C CYS A 54 -25.78 16.05 -7.51
N HIS A 55 -27.03 16.29 -7.89
CA HIS A 55 -27.37 17.07 -9.07
C HIS A 55 -27.12 18.57 -8.95
N THR A 56 -26.88 19.07 -7.74
CA THR A 56 -26.53 20.47 -7.48
C THR A 56 -25.03 20.72 -7.62
N LEU A 57 -24.23 19.68 -7.87
CA LEU A 57 -22.78 19.79 -8.09
C LEU A 57 -22.46 19.98 -9.57
N PRO A 58 -21.34 20.66 -9.91
CA PRO A 58 -20.91 20.88 -11.28
C PRO A 58 -20.45 19.57 -11.96
N ASP A 59 -20.59 19.53 -13.27
CA ASP A 59 -20.10 18.44 -14.12
C ASP A 59 -18.65 18.72 -14.57
N GLU A 60 -17.92 17.65 -14.92
CA GLU A 60 -16.49 17.73 -15.29
C GLU A 60 -16.21 18.46 -16.62
N GLU A 61 -17.25 18.66 -17.43
CA GLU A 61 -17.16 19.19 -18.81
C GLU A 61 -17.57 20.66 -18.94
N ASP A 62 -17.82 21.37 -17.83
CA ASP A 62 -18.19 22.79 -17.90
C ASP A 62 -16.92 23.66 -18.02
N ASP A 63 -16.78 24.35 -19.16
CA ASP A 63 -15.58 25.02 -19.70
C ASP A 63 -14.95 26.14 -18.83
N GLY A 64 -15.21 26.19 -17.52
CA GLY A 64 -14.65 27.17 -16.59
C GLY A 64 -14.56 26.76 -15.12
N TYR A 65 -15.01 25.56 -14.72
CA TYR A 65 -14.99 25.13 -13.32
C TYR A 65 -14.18 23.86 -13.11
N GLN A 66 -13.10 23.97 -12.35
CA GLN A 66 -12.30 22.81 -11.92
C GLN A 66 -12.86 22.26 -10.61
N CYS A 67 -13.65 21.19 -10.71
CA CYS A 67 -14.20 20.48 -9.55
C CYS A 67 -13.39 19.22 -9.21
N LEU A 68 -13.51 18.74 -7.97
CA LEU A 68 -12.82 17.54 -7.50
C LEU A 68 -13.63 16.29 -7.83
N SER A 69 -13.09 15.39 -8.64
CA SER A 69 -13.70 14.08 -8.90
C SER A 69 -12.98 12.94 -8.20
N VAL A 70 -13.75 11.93 -7.79
CA VAL A 70 -13.24 10.63 -7.35
C VAL A 70 -13.79 9.61 -8.34
N ARG A 71 -12.93 8.71 -8.80
CA ARG A 71 -13.33 7.57 -9.62
C ARG A 71 -13.41 6.35 -8.72
N ASN A 72 -14.55 5.66 -8.71
CA ASN A 72 -14.60 4.32 -8.14
C ASN A 72 -13.79 3.39 -9.04
N ARG A 73 -12.50 3.25 -8.74
CA ARG A 73 -11.65 2.26 -9.40
C ARG A 73 -11.97 0.90 -8.76
N LYS A 74 -13.10 0.30 -9.16
CA LYS A 74 -13.42 -1.10 -8.87
C LYS A 74 -12.21 -1.96 -9.25
N GLU A 75 -11.58 -2.58 -8.25
CA GLU A 75 -10.62 -3.70 -8.32
C GLU A 75 -9.34 -3.57 -9.20
N ASP A 76 -9.23 -2.57 -10.07
CA ASP A 76 -8.18 -2.42 -11.10
C ASP A 76 -6.97 -1.56 -10.68
N SER A 77 -6.76 -1.38 -9.37
CA SER A 77 -5.62 -0.61 -8.82
C SER A 77 -4.67 -1.43 -7.94
N GLY A 78 -5.02 -2.68 -7.62
CA GLY A 78 -4.17 -3.58 -6.85
C GLY A 78 -3.29 -4.45 -7.74
N VAL A 79 -2.20 -4.96 -7.17
CA VAL A 79 -1.40 -6.03 -7.77
C VAL A 79 -1.61 -7.30 -6.95
N SER A 80 -2.10 -8.36 -7.59
CA SER A 80 -2.32 -9.66 -6.96
C SER A 80 -1.02 -10.44 -6.78
N LEU A 81 -1.01 -11.40 -5.85
CA LEU A 81 0.13 -12.29 -5.65
C LEU A 81 0.51 -13.03 -6.94
N LEU A 82 -0.47 -13.53 -7.69
CA LEU A 82 -0.25 -14.23 -8.96
C LEU A 82 0.41 -13.34 -10.02
N GLN A 83 0.08 -12.06 -10.07
CA GLN A 83 0.78 -11.12 -10.95
C GLN A 83 2.25 -10.94 -10.53
N LEU A 84 2.55 -10.93 -9.23
CA LEU A 84 3.92 -10.78 -8.72
C LEU A 84 4.78 -12.03 -8.93
N ILE A 85 4.22 -13.24 -8.75
CA ILE A 85 4.98 -14.49 -8.86
C ILE A 85 4.93 -15.13 -10.26
N GLY A 86 3.93 -14.76 -11.06
CA GLY A 86 3.65 -15.34 -12.38
C GLY A 86 2.55 -16.41 -12.33
N ASP A 87 1.88 -16.61 -13.47
CA ASP A 87 0.90 -17.68 -13.67
C ASP A 87 1.20 -18.44 -14.98
N PRO A 88 1.64 -19.71 -14.92
CA PRO A 88 1.82 -20.51 -13.69
C PRO A 88 3.02 -20.03 -12.84
N PRO A 89 2.98 -20.23 -11.51
CA PRO A 89 4.13 -19.96 -10.65
C PRO A 89 5.36 -20.79 -11.06
N PRO A 90 6.57 -20.30 -10.79
CA PRO A 90 7.81 -21.04 -11.04
C PRO A 90 7.93 -22.25 -10.11
N SER A 91 8.81 -23.19 -10.44
CA SER A 91 8.94 -24.50 -9.77
C SER A 91 9.24 -24.41 -8.28
N GLU A 92 9.86 -23.32 -7.83
CA GLU A 92 10.24 -23.07 -6.45
C GLU A 92 9.03 -22.67 -5.58
N ILE A 93 7.91 -22.35 -6.22
CA ILE A 93 6.64 -22.02 -5.57
C ILE A 93 5.62 -23.11 -5.86
N THR A 94 5.24 -23.85 -4.82
CA THR A 94 4.25 -24.92 -4.94
C THR A 94 2.87 -24.40 -4.54
N GLN A 95 1.89 -24.56 -5.42
CA GLN A 95 0.48 -24.32 -5.08
C GLN A 95 -0.04 -25.45 -4.19
N VAL A 96 -0.68 -25.08 -3.09
CA VAL A 96 -1.34 -25.98 -2.15
C VAL A 96 -2.78 -25.53 -1.94
N TYR A 97 -3.63 -26.39 -1.40
CA TYR A 97 -5.02 -26.05 -1.12
C TYR A 97 -5.32 -26.11 0.39
N GLY A 98 -6.02 -25.10 0.89
CA GLY A 98 -6.55 -25.07 2.24
C GLY A 98 -7.70 -26.04 2.45
N PRO A 99 -8.15 -26.26 3.71
CA PRO A 99 -9.29 -27.13 4.01
C PRO A 99 -10.60 -26.73 3.33
N ASP A 100 -10.74 -25.45 2.99
CA ASP A 100 -11.85 -24.82 2.27
C ASP A 100 -11.64 -24.81 0.75
N ASN A 101 -10.60 -25.50 0.25
CA ASN A 101 -10.19 -25.50 -1.15
C ASN A 101 -9.69 -24.12 -1.67
N SER A 102 -9.34 -23.19 -0.76
CA SER A 102 -8.68 -21.93 -1.14
C SER A 102 -7.23 -22.18 -1.59
N PRO A 103 -6.72 -21.49 -2.63
CA PRO A 103 -5.34 -21.65 -3.07
C PRO A 103 -4.38 -20.95 -2.10
N GLY A 104 -3.31 -21.65 -1.73
CA GLY A 104 -2.15 -21.11 -1.03
C GLY A 104 -0.87 -21.39 -1.83
N TYR A 105 0.18 -20.62 -1.57
CA TYR A 105 1.46 -20.76 -2.27
C TYR A 105 2.57 -20.94 -1.24
N VAL A 106 3.31 -22.04 -1.37
CA VAL A 106 4.43 -22.38 -0.50
C VAL A 106 5.73 -22.00 -1.21
N PHE A 107 6.47 -21.09 -0.60
CA PHE A 107 7.77 -20.62 -1.08
C PHE A 107 8.87 -21.52 -0.51
N GLY A 108 9.61 -22.19 -1.40
CA GLY A 108 10.78 -22.98 -1.02
C GLY A 108 11.96 -22.12 -0.53
N PRO A 109 13.03 -22.73 -0.01
CA PRO A 109 14.23 -22.03 0.46
C PRO A 109 14.91 -21.17 -0.62
N ASP A 110 14.80 -21.60 -1.88
CA ASP A 110 15.40 -20.96 -3.04
C ASP A 110 14.38 -20.13 -3.85
N ALA A 111 13.16 -19.96 -3.32
CA ALA A 111 12.13 -19.15 -3.96
C ALA A 111 12.48 -17.66 -3.81
N ASN A 112 13.26 -17.16 -4.76
CA ASN A 112 13.53 -15.74 -4.93
C ASN A 112 12.99 -15.28 -6.28
N THR A 113 11.66 -15.09 -6.33
CA THR A 113 10.96 -14.67 -7.54
C THR A 113 10.91 -13.15 -7.61
N GLY A 114 11.49 -12.59 -8.66
CA GLY A 114 11.42 -11.17 -8.96
C GLY A 114 10.82 -10.92 -10.33
N GLN A 115 9.99 -9.88 -10.44
CA GLN A 115 9.53 -9.36 -11.72
C GLN A 115 9.87 -7.88 -11.84
N LEU A 116 9.89 -7.37 -13.07
CA LEU A 116 10.12 -5.96 -13.31
C LEU A 116 8.99 -5.15 -12.66
N ALA A 117 9.30 -4.37 -11.62
CA ALA A 117 8.32 -3.58 -10.87
C ALA A 117 7.47 -2.70 -11.80
N ARG A 118 8.08 -2.09 -12.83
CA ARG A 118 7.39 -1.24 -13.82
C ARG A 118 6.32 -1.95 -14.65
N ALA A 119 6.29 -3.28 -14.66
CA ALA A 119 5.24 -4.03 -15.35
C ALA A 119 3.92 -4.02 -14.56
N HIS A 120 3.98 -3.86 -13.23
CA HIS A 120 2.84 -3.99 -12.32
C HIS A 120 2.57 -2.73 -11.51
N LEU A 121 3.58 -1.89 -11.32
CA LEU A 121 3.54 -0.72 -10.46
C LEU A 121 3.81 0.55 -11.28
N PRO A 122 3.09 1.66 -11.00
CA PRO A 122 3.34 2.92 -11.66
C PRO A 122 4.71 3.50 -11.30
N SER A 123 5.19 4.40 -12.13
CA SER A 123 6.36 5.23 -11.88
C SER A 123 5.97 6.68 -12.18
N PRO A 124 5.95 7.58 -11.16
CA PRO A 124 6.33 7.35 -9.77
C PRO A 124 5.37 6.38 -9.04
N PHE A 125 5.88 5.74 -7.99
CA PHE A 125 5.10 4.81 -7.16
C PHE A 125 3.93 5.53 -6.46
N TYR A 126 2.92 4.77 -6.02
CA TYR A 126 1.77 5.34 -5.33
C TYR A 126 2.19 6.07 -4.05
N ARG A 127 1.68 7.30 -3.86
CA ARG A 127 1.89 8.08 -2.63
C ARG A 127 1.17 7.44 -1.44
N ASP A 128 -0.08 7.05 -1.67
CA ASP A 128 -0.94 6.40 -0.69
C ASP A 128 -1.23 4.98 -1.17
N PHE A 129 -0.90 3.99 -0.34
CA PHE A 129 -1.06 2.59 -0.69
C PHE A 129 -1.34 1.74 0.55
N ALA A 130 -1.87 0.54 0.32
CA ALA A 130 -2.04 -0.49 1.33
C ALA A 130 -1.35 -1.77 0.88
N LEU A 131 -0.68 -2.45 1.81
CA LEU A 131 -0.10 -3.77 1.60
C LEU A 131 -0.87 -4.78 2.45
N ILE A 132 -1.49 -5.76 1.81
CA ILE A 132 -2.34 -6.75 2.48
C ILE A 132 -1.75 -8.14 2.19
N PHE A 133 -1.44 -8.88 3.26
CA PHE A 133 -0.85 -10.21 3.17
C PHE A 133 -1.62 -11.20 4.03
N ASN A 134 -1.88 -12.39 3.49
CA ASN A 134 -2.35 -13.55 4.25
C ASN A 134 -1.20 -14.57 4.27
N LEU A 135 -0.53 -14.70 5.42
CA LEU A 135 0.71 -15.46 5.55
C LEU A 135 0.56 -16.54 6.61
N LYS A 136 1.21 -17.67 6.36
CA LYS A 136 1.41 -18.74 7.34
C LYS A 136 2.90 -19.06 7.42
N PRO A 137 3.65 -18.41 8.34
CA PRO A 137 5.06 -18.73 8.54
C PRO A 137 5.24 -20.22 8.84
N THR A 138 6.21 -20.85 8.19
CA THR A 138 6.55 -22.27 8.36
C THR A 138 7.85 -22.48 9.14
N SER A 139 8.49 -21.38 9.57
CA SER A 139 9.69 -21.41 10.40
C SER A 139 9.78 -20.17 11.29
N ASP A 140 10.53 -20.26 12.39
CA ASP A 140 10.78 -19.15 13.31
C ASP A 140 11.81 -18.13 12.79
N ARG A 141 12.38 -18.38 11.60
CA ARG A 141 13.33 -17.45 10.96
C ARG A 141 12.58 -16.24 10.40
N GLY A 142 13.23 -15.09 10.47
CA GLY A 142 12.75 -13.89 9.78
C GLY A 142 12.95 -13.99 8.27
N GLY A 143 12.22 -13.17 7.52
CA GLY A 143 12.25 -13.17 6.06
C GLY A 143 11.52 -11.99 5.46
N VAL A 144 11.95 -11.58 4.26
CA VAL A 144 11.27 -10.57 3.45
C VAL A 144 10.07 -11.23 2.79
N ILE A 145 8.88 -10.61 2.92
CA ILE A 145 7.63 -11.07 2.30
C ILE A 145 7.45 -10.42 0.93
N PHE A 146 7.77 -9.13 0.83
CA PHE A 146 7.58 -8.32 -0.35
C PHE A 146 8.62 -7.21 -0.36
N SER A 147 9.15 -6.88 -1.54
CA SER A 147 10.02 -5.72 -1.72
C SER A 147 9.97 -5.20 -3.15
N VAL A 148 9.94 -3.87 -3.28
CA VAL A 148 10.31 -3.17 -4.51
C VAL A 148 11.74 -2.69 -4.35
N THR A 149 12.62 -3.17 -5.22
CA THR A 149 14.05 -2.89 -5.16
C THR A 149 14.54 -2.21 -6.42
N ASP A 150 15.77 -1.73 -6.39
CA ASP A 150 16.51 -1.39 -7.59
C ASP A 150 16.92 -2.65 -8.38
N ALA A 151 17.41 -2.48 -9.61
CA ALA A 151 17.76 -3.59 -10.48
C ALA A 151 18.87 -4.50 -9.92
N SER A 152 19.75 -3.96 -9.05
CA SER A 152 20.82 -4.73 -8.39
C SER A 152 20.39 -5.37 -7.07
N GLN A 153 19.14 -5.12 -6.63
CA GLN A 153 18.57 -5.58 -5.37
C GLN A 153 19.38 -5.15 -4.14
N GLN A 154 20.10 -4.04 -4.23
CA GLN A 154 20.90 -3.48 -3.13
C GLN A 154 20.10 -2.47 -2.31
N ILE A 155 19.16 -1.77 -2.96
CA ILE A 155 18.30 -0.75 -2.33
C ILE A 155 16.86 -1.26 -2.37
N MET A 156 16.22 -1.24 -1.20
CA MET A 156 14.81 -1.53 -1.04
C MET A 156 14.04 -0.22 -0.88
N TYR A 157 13.24 0.15 -1.89
CA TYR A 157 12.43 1.37 -1.86
C TYR A 157 11.23 1.22 -0.95
N VAL A 158 10.55 0.07 -1.05
CA VAL A 158 9.45 -0.32 -0.18
C VAL A 158 9.61 -1.80 0.10
N GLY A 159 9.49 -2.23 1.35
CA GLY A 159 9.42 -3.66 1.62
C GLY A 159 8.89 -4.00 2.98
N VAL A 160 8.45 -5.24 3.12
CA VAL A 160 7.86 -5.77 4.34
C VAL A 160 8.60 -7.04 4.74
N LYS A 161 9.03 -7.09 5.99
CA LYS A 161 9.80 -8.20 6.56
C LYS A 161 9.16 -8.66 7.86
N LEU A 162 9.17 -9.98 8.08
CA LEU A 162 8.95 -10.56 9.39
C LEU A 162 10.28 -10.73 10.10
N SER A 163 10.36 -10.32 11.37
CA SER A 163 11.53 -10.60 12.20
C SER A 163 11.68 -12.10 12.47
N ALA A 164 12.80 -12.53 13.03
CA ALA A 164 12.81 -13.84 13.70
C ALA A 164 11.83 -13.81 14.87
N VAL A 165 11.31 -14.99 15.24
CA VAL A 165 10.45 -15.12 16.41
C VAL A 165 11.30 -14.95 17.67
N VAL A 166 10.89 -14.04 18.54
CA VAL A 166 11.52 -13.78 19.85
C VAL A 166 10.42 -13.76 20.90
N GLY A 167 10.53 -14.63 21.92
CA GLY A 167 9.53 -14.73 22.98
C GLY A 167 8.12 -15.09 22.46
N GLY A 168 8.04 -15.89 21.39
CA GLY A 168 6.76 -16.26 20.75
C GLY A 168 6.11 -15.14 19.94
N SER A 169 6.77 -13.99 19.81
CA SER A 169 6.28 -12.85 19.03
C SER A 169 7.13 -12.63 17.79
N GLN A 170 6.52 -12.10 16.74
CA GLN A 170 7.18 -11.74 15.49
C GLN A 170 6.79 -10.31 15.12
N ASN A 171 7.78 -9.48 14.83
CA ASN A 171 7.54 -8.10 14.41
C ASN A 171 7.33 -8.06 12.90
N VAL A 172 6.36 -7.25 12.47
CA VAL A 172 6.20 -6.82 11.08
C VAL A 172 6.97 -5.51 10.92
N ILE A 173 7.94 -5.50 10.02
CA ILE A 173 8.84 -4.37 9.79
C ILE A 173 8.59 -3.87 8.37
N LEU A 174 8.19 -2.60 8.27
CA LEU A 174 8.09 -1.88 7.00
C LEU A 174 9.41 -1.13 6.78
N TYR A 175 9.97 -1.25 5.59
CA TYR A 175 11.09 -0.45 5.13
C TYR A 175 10.62 0.53 4.07
N TYR A 176 11.03 1.78 4.21
CA TYR A 176 10.81 2.80 3.20
C TYR A 176 12.09 3.60 2.94
N THR A 177 12.45 3.72 1.66
CA THR A 177 13.55 4.56 1.21
C THR A 177 12.99 5.61 0.27
N GLU A 178 13.12 6.88 0.65
CA GLU A 178 12.75 8.00 -0.20
C GLU A 178 13.56 7.99 -1.51
N PRO A 179 13.00 8.47 -2.64
CA PRO A 179 13.77 8.71 -3.86
C PRO A 179 15.02 9.56 -3.53
N ASP A 180 16.16 9.16 -4.08
CA ASP A 180 17.47 9.80 -3.88
C ASP A 180 18.08 9.67 -2.46
N SER A 181 17.38 9.02 -1.51
CA SER A 181 17.94 8.66 -0.22
C SER A 181 18.81 7.40 -0.32
N GLN A 182 19.93 7.40 0.40
CA GLN A 182 20.77 6.21 0.60
C GLN A 182 20.42 5.46 1.90
N HIS A 183 19.43 5.95 2.65
CA HIS A 183 19.00 5.42 3.94
C HIS A 183 17.53 5.03 3.93
N SER A 184 17.24 3.83 4.45
CA SER A 184 15.88 3.36 4.73
C SER A 184 15.48 3.68 6.16
N TYR A 185 14.19 3.95 6.36
CA TYR A 185 13.55 4.19 7.65
C TYR A 185 12.64 3.01 8.05
#